data_AF-A0A1Y2FHE9-F1
#
_entry.id   AF-A0A1Y2FHE9-F1
#
_cell.length_a   1.000
_cell.length_b   1.000
_cell.length_c   1.000
_cell.angle_alpha   90.00
_cell.angle_beta   90.00
_cell.angle_gamma   90.00
#
_symmetry.space_group_name_H-M   'P 1'
#
loop_
_entity.id
_entity.type
_entity.pdbx_description
1 polymer ?
#
loop_
_entity_poly.entity_id
_entity_poly.type
_entity_poly.pdbx_seq_one_letter_code
_entity_poly.pdbx_strand_id
1 'polypeptide(L)'
;STAFYIQLLIKINRTDLAQKEVSQMKSWADDAALAQLAETWLNLALGGDRKYQESFYIFEELSQSINSVSPKLLTGKAICKMHASNFAEAEKLLLESLNKNSNDPDTLVNLIICSRAQGKPEELVNKYIMHLNEVYPNHPYIKDYEEKATLFDNAAKRYTQ
;
A
#
# COMPACT_ATOMS: atom_id res chain seq x y z
N SER A 1 -7.83 -8.50 -18.61
CA SER A 1 -7.59 -7.19 -19.27
C SER A 1 -8.24 -6.03 -18.52
N THR A 2 -9.50 -6.14 -18.10
CA THR A 2 -10.26 -5.06 -17.44
C THR A 2 -9.66 -4.62 -16.09
N ALA A 3 -9.20 -5.55 -15.24
CA ALA A 3 -8.57 -5.18 -13.96
C ALA A 3 -7.27 -4.36 -14.12
N PHE A 4 -6.47 -4.67 -15.14
CA PHE A 4 -5.26 -3.90 -15.47
C PHE A 4 -5.62 -2.50 -15.99
N TYR A 5 -6.68 -2.40 -16.79
CA TYR A 5 -7.19 -1.12 -17.28
C TYR A 5 -7.69 -0.24 -16.12
N ILE A 6 -8.42 -0.80 -15.16
CA ILE A 6 -8.84 -0.10 -13.93
C ILE A 6 -7.63 0.43 -13.16
N GLN A 7 -6.60 -0.40 -12.97
CA GLN A 7 -5.38 0.02 -12.29
C GLN A 7 -4.66 1.17 -13.02
N LEU A 8 -4.63 1.13 -14.35
CA LEU A 8 -4.07 2.22 -15.16
C LEU A 8 -4.87 3.52 -14.99
N LEU A 9 -6.21 3.44 -15.06
CA LEU A 9 -7.10 4.59 -14.88
C LEU A 9 -6.91 5.26 -13.51
N ILE A 10 -6.73 4.47 -12.46
CA ILE A 10 -6.41 4.97 -11.12
C ILE A 10 -5.06 5.70 -11.12
N LYS A 11 -4.02 5.11 -11.72
CA LYS A 11 -2.68 5.73 -11.78
C LYS A 11 -2.63 7.05 -12.54
N ILE A 12 -3.53 7.28 -13.50
CA ILE A 12 -3.64 8.56 -14.23
C ILE A 12 -4.65 9.53 -13.60
N ASN A 13 -5.09 9.28 -12.37
CA ASN A 13 -6.09 10.08 -11.63
C ASN A 13 -7.44 10.22 -12.35
N ARG A 14 -7.84 9.22 -13.15
CA ARG A 14 -9.16 9.14 -13.80
C ARG A 14 -10.07 8.17 -13.05
N THR A 15 -10.33 8.50 -11.78
CA THR A 15 -11.18 7.70 -10.89
C THR A 15 -12.63 7.64 -11.36
N ASP A 16 -13.09 8.64 -12.14
CA ASP A 16 -14.41 8.68 -12.79
C ASP A 16 -14.58 7.54 -13.81
N LEU A 17 -13.57 7.27 -14.63
CA LEU A 17 -13.58 6.17 -15.59
C LEU A 17 -13.39 4.83 -14.89
N ALA A 18 -12.50 4.78 -13.90
CA ALA A 18 -12.28 3.57 -13.11
C ALA A 18 -13.58 3.11 -12.42
N GLN A 19 -14.40 4.04 -11.94
CA GLN A 19 -15.70 3.73 -11.34
C GLN A 19 -16.66 3.07 -12.34
N LYS A 20 -16.75 3.58 -13.58
CA LYS A 20 -17.59 2.98 -14.62
C LYS A 20 -17.17 1.55 -14.94
N GLU A 21 -15.87 1.32 -15.08
CA GLU A 21 -15.31 0.00 -15.37
C GLU A 21 -15.52 -0.99 -14.22
N VAL A 22 -15.36 -0.55 -12.96
CA VAL A 22 -15.66 -1.38 -11.78
C VAL A 22 -17.15 -1.71 -11.73
N SER A 23 -18.04 -0.75 -11.94
CA SER A 23 -19.49 -1.00 -11.95
C SER A 23 -19.89 -1.99 -13.05
N GLN A 24 -19.27 -1.89 -14.24
CA GLN A 24 -19.48 -2.86 -15.31
C GLN A 24 -18.94 -4.24 -14.92
N MET A 25 -17.76 -4.32 -14.31
CA MET A 25 -17.21 -5.60 -13.85
C MET A 25 -18.12 -6.28 -12.81
N LYS A 26 -18.65 -5.50 -11.87
CA LYS A 26 -19.58 -5.99 -10.84
C LYS A 26 -20.93 -6.45 -11.41
N SER A 27 -21.38 -5.91 -12.54
CA SER A 27 -22.67 -6.30 -13.12
C SER A 27 -22.72 -7.76 -13.61
N TRP A 28 -21.57 -8.37 -13.90
CA TRP A 28 -21.49 -9.75 -14.40
C TRP A 28 -20.62 -10.68 -13.55
N ALA A 29 -19.87 -10.16 -12.57
CA ALA A 29 -18.99 -10.95 -11.70
C ALA A 29 -18.82 -10.32 -10.30
N ASP A 30 -19.93 -9.95 -9.66
CA ASP A 30 -19.93 -9.25 -8.36
C ASP A 30 -19.14 -9.99 -7.26
N ASP A 31 -19.35 -11.31 -7.16
CA ASP A 31 -18.70 -12.17 -6.15
C ASP A 31 -17.28 -12.62 -6.54
N ALA A 32 -16.79 -12.24 -7.73
CA ALA A 32 -15.46 -12.64 -8.14
C ALA A 32 -14.42 -11.87 -7.32
N ALA A 33 -13.45 -12.59 -6.75
CA ALA A 33 -12.35 -11.99 -5.98
C ALA A 33 -11.62 -10.86 -6.76
N LEU A 34 -11.54 -10.97 -8.09
CA LEU A 34 -10.95 -9.94 -8.94
C LEU A 34 -11.78 -8.65 -8.98
N ALA A 35 -13.10 -8.74 -8.99
CA ALA A 35 -14.00 -7.59 -8.95
C ALA A 35 -13.94 -6.89 -7.58
N GLN A 36 -13.94 -7.67 -6.50
CA GLN A 36 -13.78 -7.20 -5.13
C GLN A 36 -12.43 -6.47 -4.92
N LEU A 37 -11.33 -6.99 -5.48
CA LEU A 37 -10.03 -6.33 -5.46
C LEU A 37 -10.02 -5.02 -6.26
N ALA A 38 -10.63 -5.01 -7.45
CA ALA A 38 -10.71 -3.79 -8.27
C ALA A 38 -11.54 -2.69 -7.59
N GLU A 39 -12.64 -3.06 -6.94
CA GLU A 39 -13.43 -2.15 -6.10
C GLU A 39 -12.63 -1.61 -4.93
N THR A 40 -11.83 -2.46 -4.27
CA THR A 40 -10.97 -2.04 -3.16
C THR A 40 -9.95 -0.99 -3.62
N TRP A 41 -9.28 -1.19 -4.75
CA TRP A 41 -8.34 -0.18 -5.28
C TRP A 41 -9.02 1.14 -5.61
N LEU A 42 -10.23 1.09 -6.18
CA LEU A 42 -11.02 2.28 -6.45
C LEU A 42 -11.42 3.00 -5.16
N ASN A 43 -11.90 2.26 -4.15
CA ASN A 43 -12.30 2.82 -2.86
C ASN A 43 -11.12 3.49 -2.14
N LEU A 44 -9.93 2.88 -2.17
CA LEU A 44 -8.70 3.47 -1.65
C LEU A 44 -8.31 4.76 -2.39
N ALA A 45 -8.52 4.80 -3.71
CA ALA A 45 -8.24 5.99 -4.53
C ALA A 45 -9.26 7.13 -4.34
N LEU A 46 -10.55 6.80 -4.15
CA LEU A 46 -11.61 7.77 -3.88
C LEU A 46 -11.48 8.38 -2.47
N GLY A 47 -11.04 7.58 -1.51
CA GLY A 47 -10.82 8.01 -0.14
C GLY A 47 -12.08 8.10 0.72
N GLY A 48 -11.88 8.48 1.98
CA GLY A 48 -12.92 8.65 3.00
C GLY A 48 -13.07 7.44 3.91
N ASP A 49 -13.38 7.70 5.18
CA ASP A 49 -13.39 6.69 6.25
C ASP A 49 -14.29 5.49 5.92
N ARG A 50 -15.47 5.74 5.38
CA ARG A 50 -16.40 4.68 4.97
C ARG A 50 -15.80 3.79 3.88
N LYS A 51 -15.11 4.37 2.90
CA LYS A 51 -14.50 3.62 1.79
C LYS A 51 -13.28 2.82 2.23
N TYR A 52 -12.49 3.34 3.16
CA TYR A 52 -11.38 2.60 3.77
C TYR A 52 -11.89 1.42 4.59
N GLN A 53 -12.98 1.60 5.34
CA GLN A 53 -13.58 0.53 6.13
C GLN A 53 -14.25 -0.53 5.24
N GLU A 54 -14.99 -0.14 4.19
CA GLU A 54 -15.52 -1.06 3.17
C GLU A 54 -14.40 -1.91 2.56
N SER A 55 -13.30 -1.27 2.15
CA SER A 55 -12.11 -1.95 1.58
C SER A 55 -11.46 -2.94 2.55
N PHE A 56 -11.38 -2.57 3.83
CA PHE A 56 -10.84 -3.44 4.86
C PHE A 56 -11.66 -4.72 5.02
N TYR A 57 -13.01 -4.60 5.05
CA TYR A 57 -13.89 -5.77 5.15
C TYR A 57 -13.80 -6.67 3.92
N ILE A 58 -13.68 -6.10 2.72
CA ILE A 58 -13.46 -6.90 1.50
C ILE A 58 -12.18 -7.74 1.64
N PHE A 59 -11.08 -7.16 2.11
CA PHE A 59 -9.86 -7.93 2.34
C PHE A 59 -9.98 -8.99 3.46
N GLU A 60 -10.77 -8.72 4.51
CA GLU A 60 -11.08 -9.72 5.55
C GLU A 60 -11.84 -10.92 4.97
N GLU A 61 -12.90 -10.67 4.20
CA GLU A 61 -13.71 -11.72 3.57
C GLU A 61 -12.88 -12.54 2.58
N LEU A 62 -12.06 -11.89 1.75
CA LEU A 62 -11.14 -12.56 0.84
C LEU A 62 -10.13 -13.45 1.59
N SER A 63 -9.63 -13.00 2.74
CA SER A 63 -8.71 -13.78 3.57
C SER A 63 -9.36 -15.04 4.15
N GLN A 64 -10.63 -14.96 4.52
CA GLN A 64 -11.40 -16.09 5.04
C GLN A 64 -11.79 -17.07 3.91
N SER A 65 -12.23 -16.56 2.76
CA SER A 65 -12.66 -17.36 1.61
C SER A 65 -11.54 -18.25 1.04
N ILE A 66 -10.31 -17.71 1.00
CA ILE A 66 -9.16 -18.41 0.40
C ILE A 66 -8.53 -19.43 1.38
N ASN A 67 -9.04 -19.54 2.62
CA ASN A 67 -8.50 -20.40 3.70
C ASN A 67 -6.97 -20.24 3.91
N SER A 68 -6.42 -19.10 3.49
CA SER A 68 -4.99 -18.81 3.55
C SER A 68 -4.79 -17.31 3.73
N VAL A 69 -4.26 -16.94 4.88
CA VAL A 69 -3.86 -15.57 5.19
C VAL A 69 -2.52 -15.32 4.48
N SER A 70 -2.62 -14.93 3.21
CA SER A 70 -1.48 -14.53 2.38
C SER A 70 -0.86 -13.23 2.92
N PRO A 71 0.48 -13.09 2.92
CA PRO A 71 1.16 -11.83 3.25
C PRO A 71 0.59 -10.64 2.48
N LYS A 72 0.25 -10.81 1.20
CA LYS A 72 -0.31 -9.73 0.37
C LYS A 72 -1.68 -9.24 0.85
N LEU A 73 -2.52 -10.14 1.38
CA LEU A 73 -3.82 -9.76 1.92
C LEU A 73 -3.67 -9.01 3.25
N LEU A 74 -2.75 -9.46 4.12
CA LEU A 74 -2.40 -8.73 5.35
C LEU A 74 -1.87 -7.32 5.05
N THR A 75 -0.98 -7.19 4.07
CA THR A 75 -0.46 -5.90 3.62
C THR A 75 -1.58 -5.02 3.04
N GLY A 76 -2.53 -5.59 2.28
CA GLY A 76 -3.72 -4.87 1.81
C GLY A 76 -4.61 -4.33 2.95
N LYS A 77 -4.84 -5.15 3.98
CA LYS A 77 -5.57 -4.74 5.20
C LYS A 77 -4.85 -3.63 5.94
N ALA A 78 -3.52 -3.73 6.06
CA ALA A 78 -2.70 -2.70 6.69
C ALA A 78 -2.78 -1.38 5.91
N ILE A 79 -2.72 -1.40 4.58
CA ILE A 79 -2.87 -0.21 3.73
C ILE A 79 -4.21 0.49 4.02
N CYS A 80 -5.32 -0.26 4.12
CA CYS A 80 -6.62 0.34 4.46
C CYS A 80 -6.57 1.07 5.82
N LYS A 81 -5.92 0.48 6.82
CA LYS A 81 -5.75 1.09 8.16
C LYS A 81 -4.81 2.30 8.14
N MET A 82 -3.76 2.28 7.33
CA MET A 82 -2.87 3.43 7.12
C MET A 82 -3.64 4.60 6.50
N HIS A 83 -4.46 4.35 5.48
CA HIS A 83 -5.31 5.37 4.87
C HIS A 83 -6.35 5.95 5.85
N ALA A 84 -6.85 5.13 6.77
CA ALA A 84 -7.72 5.57 7.87
C ALA A 84 -6.94 6.20 9.05
N SER A 85 -5.66 6.54 8.88
CA SER A 85 -4.77 7.12 9.91
C SER A 85 -4.57 6.25 11.18
N ASN A 86 -4.94 4.97 11.13
CA ASN A 86 -4.75 4.02 12.22
C ASN A 86 -3.45 3.22 12.02
N PHE A 87 -2.33 3.92 12.19
CA PHE A 87 -0.98 3.35 11.97
C PHE A 87 -0.62 2.26 12.99
N ALA A 88 -1.15 2.34 14.21
CA ALA A 88 -0.86 1.36 15.27
C ALA A 88 -1.43 -0.03 14.95
N GLU A 89 -2.66 -0.11 14.41
CA GLU A 89 -3.22 -1.38 13.94
C GLU A 89 -2.57 -1.85 12.64
N ALA A 90 -2.29 -0.93 11.71
CA ALA A 90 -1.62 -1.25 10.47
C ALA A 90 -0.26 -1.92 10.71
N GLU A 91 0.52 -1.41 11.66
CA GLU A 91 1.81 -2.00 12.00
C GLU A 91 1.69 -3.43 12.50
N LYS A 92 0.70 -3.76 13.35
CA LYS A 92 0.50 -5.14 13.82
C LYS A 92 0.28 -6.11 12.66
N LEU A 93 -0.54 -5.71 11.69
CA LEU A 93 -0.81 -6.49 10.48
C LEU A 93 0.44 -6.61 9.60
N LEU A 94 1.25 -5.56 9.48
CA LEU A 94 2.50 -5.59 8.72
C LEU A 94 3.56 -6.47 9.37
N LEU A 95 3.67 -6.46 10.70
CA LEU A 95 4.57 -7.36 11.43
C LEU A 95 4.14 -8.81 11.30
N GLU A 96 2.83 -9.09 11.31
CA GLU A 96 2.32 -10.44 11.01
C GLU A 96 2.67 -10.87 9.59
N SER A 97 2.49 -9.97 8.61
CA SER A 97 2.86 -10.21 7.22
C SER A 97 4.37 -10.48 7.07
N LEU A 98 5.20 -9.68 7.75
CA LEU A 98 6.66 -9.82 7.75
C LEU A 98 7.12 -11.13 8.38
N ASN A 99 6.44 -11.59 9.45
CA ASN A 99 6.75 -12.89 10.07
C ASN A 99 6.43 -14.07 9.12
N LYS A 100 5.47 -13.92 8.22
CA LYS A 100 5.12 -14.92 7.20
C LYS A 100 6.05 -14.85 5.99
N ASN A 101 6.44 -13.65 5.57
CA ASN A 101 7.39 -13.43 4.50
C ASN A 101 8.28 -12.23 4.83
N SER A 102 9.47 -12.51 5.35
CA SER A 102 10.42 -11.49 5.79
C SER A 102 10.95 -10.62 4.66
N ASN A 103 10.88 -11.11 3.43
CA ASN A 103 11.51 -10.53 2.25
C ASN A 103 10.49 -9.88 1.30
N ASP A 104 9.25 -9.63 1.76
CA ASP A 104 8.25 -8.96 0.94
C ASP A 104 8.50 -7.45 0.89
N PRO A 105 8.86 -6.88 -0.29
CA PRO A 105 9.22 -5.48 -0.40
C PRO A 105 8.03 -4.54 -0.11
N ASP A 106 6.82 -4.93 -0.50
CA ASP A 106 5.59 -4.17 -0.26
C ASP A 106 5.34 -4.01 1.25
N THR A 107 5.53 -5.09 2.02
CA THR A 107 5.39 -5.08 3.49
C THR A 107 6.45 -4.19 4.14
N LEU A 108 7.71 -4.30 3.73
CA LEU A 108 8.82 -3.49 4.27
C LEU A 108 8.60 -1.98 4.03
N VAL A 109 8.19 -1.59 2.83
CA VAL A 109 7.91 -0.19 2.49
C VAL A 109 6.77 0.35 3.36
N ASN A 110 5.67 -0.40 3.49
CA ASN A 110 4.56 0.03 4.33
C ASN A 110 4.94 0.12 5.81
N LEU A 111 5.85 -0.74 6.29
CA LEU A 111 6.36 -0.71 7.66
C LEU A 111 7.25 0.52 7.92
N ILE A 112 8.07 0.91 6.94
CA ILE A 112 8.87 2.16 6.98
C ILE A 112 7.94 3.36 7.12
N ILE A 113 6.88 3.44 6.29
CA ILE A 113 5.91 4.53 6.32
C ILE A 113 5.17 4.57 7.66
N CYS A 114 4.67 3.43 8.15
CA CYS A 114 4.01 3.33 9.46
C CYS A 114 4.92 3.78 10.61
N SER A 115 6.19 3.36 10.59
CA SER A 115 7.15 3.71 11.64
C SER A 115 7.46 5.20 11.66
N ARG A 116 7.61 5.81 10.48
CA ARG A 116 7.79 7.27 10.34
C ARG A 116 6.56 8.04 10.79
N ALA A 117 5.36 7.61 10.39
CA ALA A 117 4.10 8.27 10.77
C ALA A 117 3.85 8.25 12.29
N GLN A 118 4.31 7.22 12.98
CA GLN A 118 4.21 7.09 14.44
C GLN A 118 5.33 7.82 15.20
N GLY A 119 6.30 8.42 14.51
CA GLY A 119 7.45 9.08 15.16
C GLY A 119 8.39 8.10 15.88
N LYS A 120 8.52 6.87 15.37
CA LYS A 120 9.44 5.88 15.94
C LYS A 120 10.91 6.28 15.76
N PRO A 121 11.83 5.73 16.58
CA PRO A 121 13.25 6.05 16.49
C PRO A 121 13.80 5.81 15.08
N GLU A 122 14.64 6.71 14.62
CA GLU A 122 15.18 6.69 13.27
C GLU A 122 16.06 5.46 13.03
N GLU A 123 16.69 4.90 14.07
CA GLU A 123 17.46 3.66 13.96
C GLU A 123 16.59 2.48 13.51
N LEU A 124 15.34 2.41 13.99
CA LEU A 124 14.40 1.36 13.60
C LEU A 124 13.98 1.53 12.14
N VAL A 125 13.70 2.76 11.72
CA VAL A 125 13.33 3.09 10.34
C VAL A 125 14.48 2.75 9.38
N ASN A 126 15.70 3.13 9.74
CA ASN A 126 16.91 2.84 8.97
C ASN A 126 17.17 1.35 8.86
N LYS A 127 16.91 0.57 9.92
CA LYS A 127 16.98 -0.90 9.86
C LYS A 127 16.06 -1.48 8.78
N TYR A 128 14.82 -0.99 8.68
CA TYR A 128 13.90 -1.45 7.63
C TYR A 128 14.32 -1.01 6.23
N ILE A 129 14.87 0.21 6.08
CA ILE A 129 15.40 0.69 4.80
C ILE A 129 16.60 -0.16 4.36
N MET A 130 17.52 -0.46 5.26
CA MET A 130 18.66 -1.34 4.99
C MET A 130 18.20 -2.73 4.56
N HIS A 131 17.22 -3.30 5.28
CA HIS A 131 16.66 -4.60 4.93
C HIS A 131 16.00 -4.58 3.54
N LEU A 132 15.24 -3.53 3.21
CA LEU A 132 14.68 -3.37 1.87
C LEU A 132 15.76 -3.27 0.80
N ASN A 133 16.87 -2.58 1.09
CA ASN A 133 17.99 -2.44 0.17
C ASN A 133 18.74 -3.76 -0.05
N GLU A 134 18.88 -4.59 0.98
CA GLU A 134 19.48 -5.92 0.86
C GLU A 134 18.61 -6.87 0.00
N VAL A 135 17.30 -6.85 0.21
CA VAL A 135 16.37 -7.76 -0.46
C VAL A 135 16.02 -7.28 -1.88
N TYR A 136 15.86 -5.97 -2.07
CA TYR A 136 15.45 -5.38 -3.35
C TYR A 136 16.12 -4.01 -3.60
N PRO A 137 17.42 -3.96 -3.94
CA PRO A 137 18.19 -2.72 -4.08
C PRO A 137 17.61 -1.73 -5.10
N ASN A 138 16.98 -2.25 -6.15
CA ASN A 138 16.39 -1.45 -7.24
C ASN A 138 14.94 -1.01 -6.96
N HIS A 139 14.48 -1.07 -5.71
CA HIS A 139 13.11 -0.68 -5.39
C HIS A 139 12.84 0.78 -5.77
N PRO A 140 11.69 1.10 -6.42
CA PRO A 140 11.33 2.48 -6.74
C PRO A 140 11.38 3.42 -5.52
N TYR A 141 11.01 2.92 -4.34
CA TYR A 141 11.10 3.67 -3.08
C TYR A 141 12.53 4.07 -2.71
N ILE A 142 13.52 3.16 -2.89
CA ILE A 142 14.92 3.45 -2.54
C ILE A 142 15.48 4.51 -3.50
N LYS A 143 15.23 4.36 -4.80
CA LYS A 143 15.65 5.35 -5.80
C LYS A 143 15.06 6.72 -5.54
N ASP A 144 13.75 6.79 -5.32
CA ASP A 144 13.06 8.05 -4.98
C ASP A 144 13.59 8.66 -3.67
N TYR A 145 13.93 7.83 -2.69
CA TYR A 145 14.54 8.28 -1.44
C TYR A 145 15.92 8.91 -1.65
N GLU A 146 16.81 8.25 -2.40
CA GLU A 146 18.15 8.75 -2.72
C GLU A 146 18.13 10.01 -3.59
N GLU A 147 17.23 10.05 -4.58
CA GLU A 147 17.02 11.22 -5.43
C GLU A 147 16.56 12.42 -4.59
N LYS A 148 15.59 12.23 -3.70
CA LYS A 148 15.10 13.29 -2.80
C LYS A 148 16.16 13.76 -1.81
N ALA A 149 16.97 12.85 -1.26
CA ALA A 149 18.10 13.21 -0.41
C ALA A 149 19.11 14.09 -1.16
N THR A 150 19.45 13.70 -2.39
CA THR A 150 20.36 14.47 -3.26
C THR A 150 19.81 15.85 -3.61
N LEU A 151 18.51 15.95 -3.91
CA LEU A 151 17.84 17.23 -4.17
C LEU A 151 17.87 18.14 -2.94
N PHE A 152 17.66 17.59 -1.74
CA PHE A 152 17.72 18.33 -0.49
C PHE A 152 19.14 18.89 -0.25
N ASP A 153 20.18 18.06 -0.38
CA ASP A 153 21.56 18.49 -0.22
C ASP A 153 21.96 19.59 -1.21
N ASN A 154 21.51 19.46 -2.46
CA ASN A 154 21.73 20.47 -3.50
C ASN A 154 21.00 21.78 -3.21
N ALA A 155 19.80 21.72 -2.63
CA ALA A 155 19.07 22.91 -2.20
C ALA A 155 19.74 23.57 -0.99
N ALA A 156 20.14 22.79 0.02
CA ALA A 156 20.82 23.29 1.22
C ALA A 156 22.11 24.04 0.88
N LYS A 157 22.89 23.56 -0.08
CA LYS A 157 24.10 24.23 -0.60
C LYS A 157 23.85 25.63 -1.16
N ARG A 158 22.62 25.94 -1.59
CA ARG A 158 22.24 27.28 -2.10
C ARG A 158 21.99 28.30 -0.99
N TYR A 159 21.80 27.84 0.25
CA TYR A 159 21.54 28.69 1.43
C TYR A 159 22.76 28.83 2.34
N THR A 160 23.87 28.16 2.03
CA THR A 160 25.17 28.31 2.70
C THR A 160 26.14 29.22 1.94
N GLN A 161 25.67 29.92 0.90
CA GLN A 161 26.31 31.11 0.32
C GLN A 161 25.71 32.38 0.93
#